data_AF-A0A1G0XKD7-F1
#
_entry.id   AF-A0A1G0XKD7-F1
#
_cell.length_a   1.000
_cell.length_b   1.000
_cell.length_c   1.000
_cell.angle_alpha   90.00
_cell.angle_beta   90.00
_cell.angle_gamma   90.00
#
_symmetry.space_group_name_H-M   'P 1'
#
loop_
_entity.id
_entity.type
_entity.pdbx_description
1 polymer ?
#
loop_
_entity_poly.entity_id
_entity_poly.type
_entity_poly.pdbx_seq_one_letter_code
_entity_poly.pdbx_strand_id
1 'polypeptide(L)'
;MEKKGFIEVLNSRTNRMMKLSLALLEDIEKNKDDRLNIEKAIKGLNRLLFIAHGDQDISVPFREAKDLYGWANKDITSFLEIPATGILSMQSIHLPEVILNSICY
;
A
#
# COMPACT_ATOMS: atom_id res chain seq x y z
N MET A 1 -30.11 -18.82 14.10
CA MET A 1 -28.72 -18.30 14.11
C MET A 1 -28.82 -16.79 14.09
N GLU A 2 -28.46 -16.10 15.18
CA GLU A 2 -28.41 -14.63 15.18
C GLU A 2 -27.47 -14.16 14.07
N LYS A 3 -28.00 -13.46 13.07
CA LYS A 3 -27.20 -12.78 12.02
C LYS A 3 -26.52 -11.58 12.67
N LYS A 4 -25.44 -11.81 13.41
CA LYS A 4 -24.58 -10.72 13.86
C LYS A 4 -24.14 -9.98 12.60
N GLY A 5 -24.47 -8.70 12.47
CA GLY A 5 -24.14 -7.86 11.31
C GLY A 5 -22.65 -7.55 11.18
N PHE A 6 -21.79 -8.45 11.67
CA PHE A 6 -20.34 -8.38 11.63
C PHE A 6 -19.72 -9.77 11.71
N ILE A 7 -18.54 -9.93 11.11
CA ILE A 7 -17.66 -11.08 11.30
C ILE A 7 -16.49 -10.69 12.22
N GLU A 8 -15.90 -11.67 12.89
CA GLU A 8 -14.74 -11.46 13.76
C GLU A 8 -13.50 -12.07 13.12
N VAL A 9 -12.46 -11.25 12.94
CA VAL A 9 -11.18 -11.67 12.36
C VAL A 9 -10.07 -11.33 13.35
N LEU A 10 -9.16 -12.27 13.61
CA LEU A 10 -7.99 -12.00 14.45
C LEU A 10 -7.02 -11.09 13.68
N ASN A 11 -6.70 -9.93 14.25
CA ASN A 11 -5.66 -9.06 13.71
C ASN A 11 -4.29 -9.60 14.13
N SER A 12 -3.53 -10.20 13.20
CA SER A 12 -2.22 -10.82 13.46
C SER A 12 -1.16 -9.85 14.00
N ARG A 13 -1.29 -8.54 13.76
CA ARG A 13 -0.36 -7.52 14.26
C ARG A 13 -0.60 -7.12 15.71
N THR A 14 -1.86 -7.10 16.13
CA THR A 14 -2.26 -6.62 17.48
C THR A 14 -2.80 -7.72 18.38
N ASN A 15 -3.01 -8.93 17.85
CA ASN A 15 -3.67 -10.06 18.49
C ASN A 15 -5.04 -9.73 19.11
N ARG A 16 -5.75 -8.77 18.51
CA ARG A 16 -7.11 -8.39 18.91
C ARG A 16 -8.13 -8.90 17.90
N MET A 17 -9.30 -9.30 18.39
CA MET A 17 -10.44 -9.62 17.52
C MET A 17 -11.00 -8.33 16.93
N MET A 18 -10.99 -8.24 15.60
CA MET A 18 -11.53 -7.14 14.82
C MET A 18 -12.92 -7.51 14.30
N LYS A 19 -13.91 -6.67 14.60
CA LYS A 19 -15.27 -6.82 14.08
C LYS A 19 -15.39 -6.09 12.74
N LEU A 20 -15.64 -6.84 11.67
CA LEU A 20 -15.88 -6.29 10.34
C LEU A 20 -17.39 -6.31 10.10
N SER A 21 -18.03 -5.14 10.20
CA SER A 21 -19.48 -5.01 10.09
C SER A 21 -19.97 -4.89 8.65
N LEU A 22 -21.26 -5.11 8.43
CA LEU A 22 -21.91 -4.83 7.15
C LEU A 22 -21.74 -3.36 6.74
N ALA A 23 -21.83 -2.43 7.70
CA ALA A 23 -21.63 -1.00 7.44
C ALA A 23 -20.23 -0.68 6.89
N LEU A 24 -19.20 -1.42 7.30
CA LEU A 24 -17.85 -1.27 6.74
C LEU A 24 -17.82 -1.71 5.27
N LEU A 25 -18.47 -2.83 4.94
CA LEU A 25 -18.56 -3.29 3.55
C LEU A 25 -19.31 -2.28 2.67
N GLU A 26 -20.46 -1.80 3.15
CA GLU A 26 -21.27 -0.80 2.44
C GLU A 26 -20.49 0.51 2.20
N ASP A 27 -19.70 0.96 3.18
CA ASP A 27 -18.85 2.14 3.03
C ASP A 27 -17.73 1.91 2.00
N ILE A 28 -17.09 0.74 2.01
CA ILE A 28 -16.10 0.38 0.99
C ILE A 28 -16.74 0.39 -0.40
N GLU A 29 -17.88 -0.29 -0.59
CA GLU A 29 -18.56 -0.38 -1.88
C GLU A 29 -19.02 0.99 -2.40
N LYS A 30 -19.48 1.87 -1.50
CA LYS A 30 -19.90 3.22 -1.86
C LYS A 30 -18.73 4.10 -2.30
N ASN A 31 -17.53 3.88 -1.77
CA ASN A 31 -16.38 4.76 -1.97
C ASN A 31 -15.25 4.17 -2.84
N LYS A 32 -15.31 2.89 -3.23
CA LYS A 32 -14.25 2.16 -3.95
C LYS A 32 -13.83 2.77 -5.29
N ASP A 33 -14.74 3.49 -5.96
CA ASP A 33 -14.49 4.08 -7.29
C ASP A 33 -14.03 5.55 -7.20
N ASP A 34 -14.00 6.12 -6.00
CA ASP A 34 -13.60 7.50 -5.75
C ASP A 34 -12.58 7.58 -4.62
N ARG A 35 -13.03 7.84 -3.39
CA ARG A 35 -12.15 8.14 -2.24
C ARG A 35 -11.22 7.00 -1.85
N LEU A 36 -11.63 5.75 -2.09
CA LEU A 36 -10.86 4.54 -1.75
C LEU A 36 -10.23 3.88 -2.98
N ASN A 37 -10.02 4.65 -4.07
CA ASN A 37 -9.42 4.16 -5.29
C ASN A 37 -7.95 4.64 -5.43
N ILE A 38 -7.00 3.73 -5.21
CA ILE A 38 -5.57 4.06 -5.26
C ILE A 38 -5.13 4.41 -6.69
N GLU A 39 -5.62 3.71 -7.72
CA GLU A 39 -5.30 4.02 -9.12
C GLU A 39 -5.70 5.45 -9.49
N LYS A 40 -6.93 5.86 -9.12
CA LYS A 40 -7.42 7.22 -9.34
C LYS A 40 -6.55 8.24 -8.61
N ALA A 41 -6.18 7.97 -7.37
CA ALA A 41 -5.32 8.86 -6.58
C ALA A 41 -3.94 9.03 -7.23
N ILE A 42 -3.32 7.94 -7.69
CA ILE A 42 -2.02 7.97 -8.36
C ILE A 42 -2.08 8.73 -9.70
N LYS A 43 -3.11 8.49 -10.51
CA LYS A 43 -3.29 9.21 -11.80
C LYS A 43 -3.51 10.71 -11.62
N GLY A 44 -4.14 11.11 -10.51
CA GLY A 44 -4.36 12.52 -10.16
C GLY A 44 -3.19 13.18 -9.42
N LEU A 45 -2.15 12.44 -9.06
CA LEU A 45 -1.05 12.96 -8.27
C LEU A 45 -0.12 13.83 -9.13
N ASN A 46 0.07 15.08 -8.70
CA ASN A 46 0.90 16.08 -9.38
C ASN A 46 2.12 16.50 -8.56
N ARG A 47 2.58 15.61 -7.67
CA ARG A 47 3.75 15.80 -6.81
C ARG A 47 4.76 14.69 -7.07
N LEU A 48 6.02 14.97 -6.74
CA LEU A 48 7.09 13.98 -6.82
C LEU A 48 6.69 12.72 -6.04
N LEU A 49 6.77 11.56 -6.69
CA LEU A 49 6.43 10.27 -6.11
C LEU A 49 7.66 9.35 -6.17
N PHE A 50 8.05 8.81 -5.02
CA PHE A 50 9.06 7.76 -4.94
C PHE A 50 8.42 6.47 -4.46
N ILE A 51 8.51 5.43 -5.29
CA ILE A 51 8.01 4.09 -4.98
C ILE A 51 9.22 3.19 -4.75
N ALA A 52 9.34 2.64 -3.55
CA ALA A 52 10.33 1.61 -3.25
C ALA A 52 9.61 0.37 -2.72
N HIS A 53 9.92 -0.81 -3.26
CA HIS A 53 9.25 -2.04 -2.85
C HIS A 53 10.20 -3.24 -2.85
N GLY A 54 10.08 -4.08 -1.82
CA GLY A 54 10.84 -5.31 -1.70
C GLY A 54 10.27 -6.44 -2.55
N ASP A 55 11.10 -7.08 -3.37
CA ASP A 55 10.66 -8.15 -4.29
C ASP A 55 10.16 -9.43 -3.58
N GLN A 56 10.48 -9.60 -2.29
CA GLN A 56 10.08 -10.73 -1.44
C GLN A 56 9.04 -10.34 -0.37
N ASP A 57 8.32 -9.23 -0.53
CA ASP A 57 7.21 -8.90 0.37
C ASP A 57 6.03 -9.88 0.21
N ILE A 58 5.85 -10.71 1.22
CA ILE A 58 4.76 -11.70 1.29
C ILE A 58 3.39 -11.10 1.66
N SER A 59 3.37 -9.89 2.23
CA SER A 59 2.13 -9.22 2.66
C SER A 59 1.50 -8.42 1.54
N VAL A 60 2.32 -7.85 0.66
CA VAL A 60 1.89 -7.09 -0.51
C VAL A 60 2.72 -7.53 -1.72
N PRO A 61 2.11 -8.19 -2.73
CA PRO A 61 2.83 -8.67 -3.91
C PRO A 61 3.57 -7.54 -4.63
N PHE A 62 4.81 -7.82 -5.04
CA PHE A 62 5.63 -6.85 -5.79
C PHE A 62 4.96 -6.31 -7.07
N ARG A 63 4.05 -7.11 -7.68
CA ARG A 63 3.26 -6.67 -8.83
C ARG A 63 2.45 -5.41 -8.54
N GLU A 64 1.90 -5.25 -7.34
CA GLU A 64 1.10 -4.07 -6.99
C GLU A 64 1.94 -2.79 -7.05
N ALA A 65 3.21 -2.85 -6.65
CA ALA A 65 4.14 -1.72 -6.79
C ALA A 65 4.41 -1.37 -8.27
N LYS A 66 4.45 -2.39 -9.15
CA LYS A 66 4.55 -2.17 -10.60
C LYS A 66 3.27 -1.57 -11.18
N ASP A 67 2.10 -1.99 -10.69
CA ASP A 67 0.81 -1.42 -11.09
C ASP A 67 0.73 0.07 -10.67
N LEU A 68 1.12 0.40 -9.43
CA LEU A 68 1.23 1.78 -8.93
C LEU A 68 2.15 2.62 -9.82
N TYR A 69 3.36 2.12 -10.10
CA TYR A 69 4.25 2.82 -11.02
C TYR A 69 3.56 2.99 -12.37
N GLY A 70 2.99 1.92 -12.95
CA GLY A 70 2.27 1.91 -14.23
C GLY A 70 1.21 3.00 -14.37
N TRP A 71 0.47 3.31 -13.30
CA TRP A 71 -0.54 4.36 -13.30
C TRP A 71 0.01 5.78 -13.12
N ALA A 72 1.23 5.92 -12.60
CA ALA A 72 1.82 7.20 -12.24
C ALA A 72 2.41 7.96 -13.44
N ASN A 73 2.51 9.29 -13.30
CA ASN A 73 3.24 10.12 -14.25
C ASN A 73 4.76 9.85 -14.15
N LYS A 74 5.35 9.33 -15.23
CA LYS A 74 6.77 8.91 -15.29
C LYS A 74 7.76 10.06 -15.21
N ASP A 75 7.34 11.27 -15.56
CA ASP A 75 8.23 12.44 -15.52
C ASP A 75 8.55 12.88 -14.09
N ILE A 76 7.69 12.53 -13.12
CA ILE A 76 7.78 12.94 -11.72
C ILE A 76 7.74 11.75 -10.75
N THR A 77 7.87 10.53 -11.26
CA THR A 77 7.81 9.31 -10.46
C THR A 77 9.06 8.47 -10.63
N SER A 78 9.70 8.11 -9.52
CA SER A 78 10.85 7.20 -9.48
C SER A 78 10.44 5.88 -8.84
N PHE A 79 10.99 4.77 -9.35
CA PHE A 79 10.71 3.41 -8.87
C PHE A 79 12.00 2.67 -8.54
N LEU A 80 12.04 2.05 -7.36
CA LEU A 80 13.15 1.23 -6.90
C LEU A 80 12.65 -0.15 -6.43
N GLU A 81 13.13 -1.19 -7.11
CA GLU A 81 13.06 -2.55 -6.59
C GLU A 81 14.15 -2.76 -5.55
N ILE A 82 13.79 -3.31 -4.40
CA ILE A 82 14.74 -3.69 -3.36
C ILE A 82 14.84 -5.21 -3.35
N PRO A 83 15.94 -5.79 -3.85
CA PRO A 83 16.07 -7.23 -3.98
C PRO A 83 16.20 -7.92 -2.61
N ALA A 84 15.78 -9.19 -2.55
CA ALA A 84 15.80 -10.04 -1.37
C ALA A 84 15.17 -9.41 -0.12
N THR A 85 14.19 -8.51 -0.30
CA THR A 85 13.62 -7.71 0.78
C THR A 85 12.13 -7.95 0.90
N GLY A 86 11.65 -8.19 2.12
CA GLY A 86 10.23 -8.20 2.46
C GLY A 86 9.90 -7.17 3.55
N ILE A 87 8.63 -7.15 3.98
CA ILE A 87 8.09 -6.14 4.91
C ILE A 87 8.88 -6.00 6.23
N LEU A 88 9.47 -7.08 6.74
CA LEU A 88 10.23 -7.07 8.00
C LEU A 88 11.70 -6.69 7.82
N SER A 89 12.29 -6.88 6.64
CA SER A 89 13.69 -6.54 6.38
C SER A 89 13.87 -5.11 5.87
N MET A 90 12.79 -4.44 5.48
CA MET A 90 12.81 -3.08 4.95
C MET A 90 13.28 -2.03 5.99
N GLN A 91 13.12 -2.32 7.28
CA GLN A 91 13.55 -1.45 8.38
C GLN A 91 15.07 -1.34 8.54
N SER A 92 15.81 -2.31 8.00
CA SER A 92 17.28 -2.40 8.13
C SER A 92 18.02 -1.94 6.87
N ILE A 93 17.30 -1.46 5.85
CA ILE A 93 17.91 -1.04 4.59
C ILE A 93 18.62 0.29 4.82
N HIS A 94 19.95 0.26 4.72
CA HIS A 94 20.72 1.47 4.43
C HIS A 94 20.47 1.86 2.98
N LEU A 95 19.53 2.78 2.77
CA LEU A 95 19.39 3.43 1.48
C LEU A 95 20.68 4.23 1.23
N PRO A 96 21.32 4.10 0.05
CA PRO A 96 22.47 4.93 -0.28
C PRO A 96 22.10 6.41 -0.12
N GLU A 97 23.01 7.25 0.39
CA GLU A 97 22.77 8.69 0.66
C GLU A 97 22.11 9.44 -0.51
N VAL A 98 22.37 9.00 -1.75
CA VAL A 98 21.74 9.50 -2.98
C VAL A 98 20.20 9.45 -2.94
N ILE A 99 19.61 8.40 -2.35
CA ILE A 99 18.16 8.22 -2.28
C ILE A 99 17.57 9.06 -1.14
N LEU A 100 18.25 9.12 0.01
CA LEU A 100 17.86 10.00 1.13
C LEU A 100 17.82 11.47 0.71
N ASN A 101 18.79 11.91 -0.10
CA ASN A 101 18.85 13.26 -0.64
C ASN A 101 17.77 13.54 -1.70
N SER A 102 17.13 12.52 -2.28
CA SER A 102 16.05 12.70 -3.27
C SER A 102 14.65 12.76 -2.63
N ILE A 103 14.53 12.40 -1.35
CA ILE A 103 13.28 12.38 -0.57
C ILE A 103 13.15 13.67 0.28
N CYS A 104 14.26 14.38 0.54
CA CYS A 104 14.34 15.50 1.48
C CYS A 104 14.40 16.90 0.83
N TYR A 105 14.05 17.09 -0.44
CA TYR A 105 13.95 18.40 -1.08
C TYR A 105 12.61 18.60 -1.80
#